data_AF-A0A0C3EQP9-F1
#
_entry.id   AF-A0A0C3EQP9-F1
#
_cell.length_a   1.000
_cell.length_b   1.000
_cell.length_c   1.000
_cell.angle_alpha   90.00
_cell.angle_beta   90.00
_cell.angle_gamma   90.00
#
_symmetry.space_group_name_H-M   'P 1'
#
loop_
_entity.id
_entity.type
_entity.pdbx_description
1 polymer ?
#
loop_
_entity_poly.entity_id
_entity_poly.type
_entity_poly.pdbx_seq_one_letter_code
_entity_poly.pdbx_strand_id
1 'polypeptide(L)'
;MGNFKDILETSKEVDMCTPFMTAAGFAPSLKFVDTHANPDTQHDKLAPDIGIYPIDDQPQGGAKTDFSRMDLFIEFKFTDTSDPFCDPEDPLQPQVGDFRFESDSEYARLVCGQLASYAAAHAGCQFRVHIFGR
;
A
#
# COMPACT_ATOMS: atom_id res chain seq x y z
N MET A 1 2.09 18.30 14.53
CA MET A 1 1.31 17.77 13.41
C MET A 1 2.27 17.74 12.23
N GLY A 2 2.65 16.56 11.74
CA GLY A 2 3.59 16.47 10.61
C GLY A 2 2.99 17.06 9.34
N ASN A 3 3.83 17.52 8.42
CA ASN A 3 3.40 18.01 7.12
C ASN A 3 3.76 16.97 6.05
N PHE A 4 2.83 16.66 5.14
CA PHE A 4 3.10 15.76 4.02
C PHE A 4 4.23 16.26 3.10
N LYS A 5 4.59 17.55 3.16
CA LYS A 5 5.77 18.10 2.47
C LYS A 5 7.06 17.38 2.84
N ASP A 6 7.20 16.97 4.09
CA ASP A 6 8.43 16.32 4.59
C ASP A 6 8.66 14.96 3.90
N ILE A 7 7.60 14.35 3.36
CA ILE A 7 7.67 13.09 2.59
C ILE A 7 8.30 13.34 1.21
N LEU A 8 7.97 14.47 0.58
CA LEU A 8 8.48 14.85 -0.75
C LEU A 8 9.97 15.23 -0.72
N GLU A 9 10.52 15.54 0.45
CA GLU A 9 11.93 15.88 0.65
C GLU A 9 12.83 14.65 0.86
N THR A 10 12.23 13.45 0.97
CA THR A 10 12.97 12.20 1.14
C THR A 10 13.66 11.78 -0.17
N SER A 11 14.67 10.91 -0.07
CA SER A 11 15.47 10.48 -1.22
C SER A 11 15.29 9.00 -1.60
N LYS A 12 14.53 8.26 -0.79
CA LYS A 12 14.29 6.81 -0.92
C LYS A 12 12.91 6.47 -0.37
N GLU A 13 12.29 5.44 -0.92
CA GLU A 13 10.95 4.95 -0.49
C GLU A 13 10.89 4.65 1.01
N VAL A 14 11.88 3.94 1.55
CA VAL A 14 11.91 3.60 2.98
C VAL A 14 11.97 4.82 3.90
N ASP A 15 12.54 5.93 3.42
CA ASP A 15 12.65 7.16 4.21
C ASP A 15 11.31 7.91 4.29
N MET A 16 10.32 7.55 3.45
CA MET A 16 8.97 8.14 3.42
C MET A 16 8.08 7.68 4.58
N CYS A 17 8.35 6.51 5.17
CA CYS A 17 7.50 5.93 6.22
C CYS A 17 7.36 6.85 7.45
N THR A 18 8.48 7.31 8.00
CA THR A 18 8.51 8.14 9.22
C THR A 18 7.76 9.48 9.07
N PRO A 19 8.04 10.31 8.04
CA PRO A 19 7.31 11.57 7.86
C PRO A 19 5.82 11.33 7.57
N PHE A 20 5.47 10.28 6.80
CA PHE A 20 4.06 9.93 6.56
C PHE A 20 3.33 9.61 7.85
N MET A 21 3.86 8.70 8.68
CA MET A 21 3.24 8.32 9.96
C MET A 21 3.09 9.53 10.90
N THR A 22 4.03 10.47 10.87
CA THR A 22 3.96 11.71 11.66
C THR A 22 2.87 12.67 11.17
N ALA A 23 2.66 12.74 9.85
CA ALA A 23 1.58 13.52 9.24
C ALA A 23 0.20 12.86 9.43
N ALA A 24 0.15 11.52 9.48
CA ALA A 24 -1.05 10.72 9.61
C ALA A 24 -1.73 10.78 11.00
N GLY A 25 -1.22 11.61 11.92
CA GLY A 25 -1.80 11.82 13.25
C GLY A 25 -3.23 12.36 13.29
N PHE A 26 -3.87 12.60 12.14
CA PHE A 26 -5.30 12.95 12.04
C PHE A 26 -6.24 11.76 12.27
N ALA A 27 -5.75 10.52 12.25
CA ALA A 27 -6.54 9.31 12.45
C ALA A 27 -6.19 8.62 13.79
N PRO A 28 -6.63 9.15 14.94
CA PRO A 28 -6.20 8.67 16.26
C PRO A 28 -6.70 7.27 16.63
N SER A 29 -7.71 6.75 15.94
CA SER A 29 -8.21 5.38 16.12
C SER A 29 -7.41 4.34 15.36
N LEU A 30 -6.46 4.78 14.52
CA LEU A 30 -5.63 3.92 13.69
C LEU A 30 -4.18 4.02 14.13
N LYS A 31 -3.48 2.90 14.03
CA LYS A 31 -2.04 2.80 14.18
C LYS A 31 -1.41 2.56 12.82
N PHE A 32 -0.53 3.47 12.44
CA PHE A 32 0.38 3.29 11.31
C PHE A 32 1.66 2.64 11.83
N VAL A 33 2.07 1.56 11.19
CA VAL A 33 3.25 0.77 11.56
C VAL A 33 4.12 0.60 10.34
N ASP A 34 5.39 0.93 10.47
CA ASP A 34 6.40 0.65 9.46
C ASP A 34 6.67 -0.85 9.37
N THR A 35 6.27 -1.46 8.25
CA THR A 35 6.25 -2.91 8.06
C THR A 35 7.36 -3.42 7.14
N HIS A 36 8.09 -2.53 6.44
CA HIS A 36 9.09 -2.91 5.43
C HIS A 36 10.15 -3.91 5.96
N ALA A 37 10.57 -3.75 7.22
CA ALA A 37 11.61 -4.57 7.84
C ALA A 37 11.07 -5.87 8.50
N ASN A 38 9.75 -6.05 8.56
CA ASN A 38 9.10 -7.08 9.35
C ASN A 38 8.11 -7.90 8.48
N PRO A 39 8.59 -8.69 7.51
CA PRO A 39 7.74 -9.37 6.53
C PRO A 39 6.83 -10.43 7.14
N ASP A 40 5.65 -10.62 6.54
CA ASP A 40 4.70 -11.67 6.94
C ASP A 40 5.18 -13.04 6.47
N THR A 41 5.58 -13.91 7.41
CA THR A 41 6.05 -15.25 7.06
C THR A 41 4.97 -16.24 6.64
N GLN A 42 3.70 -15.91 6.79
CA GLN A 42 2.59 -16.75 6.34
C GLN A 42 2.19 -16.44 4.88
N HIS A 43 2.53 -15.25 4.39
CA HIS A 43 2.19 -14.78 3.04
C HIS A 43 3.46 -14.42 2.28
N ASP A 44 4.30 -15.41 1.97
CA ASP A 44 5.49 -15.28 1.10
C ASP A 44 6.46 -14.14 1.45
N LYS A 45 6.52 -13.76 2.73
CA LYS A 45 7.35 -12.64 3.21
C LYS A 45 6.96 -11.28 2.60
N LEU A 46 5.68 -11.11 2.25
CA LEU A 46 5.14 -9.84 1.83
C LEU A 46 5.30 -8.80 2.95
N ALA A 47 5.71 -7.60 2.58
CA ALA A 47 5.99 -6.49 3.49
C ALA A 47 5.62 -5.18 2.78
N PRO A 48 4.36 -4.71 2.88
CA PRO A 48 4.04 -3.37 2.44
C PRO A 48 4.87 -2.37 3.26
N ASP A 49 5.06 -1.16 2.76
CA ASP A 49 5.82 -0.14 3.49
C ASP A 49 5.17 0.23 4.83
N ILE A 50 3.86 0.47 4.83
CA ILE A 50 3.08 0.76 6.04
C ILE A 50 1.87 -0.15 6.14
N GLY A 51 1.74 -0.83 7.27
CA GLY A 51 0.50 -1.47 7.71
C GLY A 51 -0.30 -0.53 8.60
N ILE A 52 -1.61 -0.46 8.37
CA ILE A 52 -2.55 0.34 9.17
C ILE A 52 -3.47 -0.61 9.91
N TYR A 53 -3.51 -0.47 11.23
CA TYR A 53 -4.24 -1.35 12.14
C TYR A 53 -5.21 -0.53 13.01
N PRO A 54 -6.31 -1.11 13.50
CA PRO A 54 -7.03 -0.54 14.64
C PRO A 54 -6.08 -0.38 15.82
N ILE A 55 -6.18 0.73 16.57
CA ILE A 55 -5.24 1.03 17.66
C ILE A 55 -5.17 -0.09 18.73
N ASP A 56 -6.31 -0.75 18.97
CA ASP A 56 -6.46 -1.83 19.95
C ASP A 56 -6.12 -3.21 19.38
N ASP A 57 -5.85 -3.32 18.07
CA ASP A 57 -5.63 -4.59 17.36
C ASP A 57 -4.31 -4.62 16.57
N GLN A 58 -3.35 -3.75 16.89
CA GLN A 58 -2.04 -3.76 16.24
C GLN A 58 -1.18 -4.98 16.65
N PRO A 59 -0.23 -5.42 15.81
CA PRO A 59 0.83 -6.35 16.21
C PRO A 59 1.64 -5.80 17.39
N GLN A 60 1.97 -6.67 18.36
CA GLN A 60 2.79 -6.30 19.53
C GLN A 60 4.23 -5.94 19.10
N GLY A 61 4.91 -5.06 19.84
CA GLY A 61 6.20 -4.48 19.43
C GLY A 61 7.24 -5.50 18.92
N GLY A 62 7.67 -5.34 17.67
CA GLY A 62 8.62 -6.24 16.98
C GLY A 62 7.99 -7.47 16.32
N ALA A 63 6.66 -7.61 16.39
CA ALA A 63 5.94 -8.64 15.63
C ALA A 63 6.01 -8.36 14.13
N LYS A 64 5.89 -9.45 13.36
CA LYS A 64 5.83 -9.40 11.90
C LYS A 64 4.55 -8.73 11.43
N THR A 65 4.57 -8.28 10.19
CA THR A 65 3.37 -7.89 9.43
C THR A 65 2.31 -8.97 9.55
N ASP A 66 1.07 -8.54 9.81
CA ASP A 66 -0.08 -9.43 9.98
C ASP A 66 -1.25 -8.90 9.15
N PHE A 67 -1.43 -9.47 7.95
CA PHE A 67 -2.50 -9.06 7.04
C PHE A 67 -3.91 -9.33 7.61
N SER A 68 -4.06 -10.19 8.61
CA SER A 68 -5.37 -10.53 9.20
C SER A 68 -5.92 -9.48 10.15
N ARG A 69 -5.04 -8.66 10.72
CA ARG A 69 -5.41 -7.58 11.66
C ARG A 69 -5.36 -6.19 11.00
N MET A 70 -4.85 -6.14 9.78
CA MET A 70 -4.64 -4.91 9.03
C MET A 70 -5.95 -4.41 8.43
N ASP A 71 -6.28 -3.13 8.64
CA ASP A 71 -7.41 -2.45 8.00
C ASP A 71 -7.05 -1.99 6.58
N LEU A 72 -5.84 -1.41 6.41
CA LEU A 72 -5.31 -0.91 5.15
C LEU A 72 -3.79 -1.09 5.09
N PHE A 73 -3.22 -1.12 3.90
CA PHE A 73 -1.79 -0.97 3.67
C PHE A 73 -1.50 0.23 2.78
N ILE A 74 -0.29 0.76 2.89
CA ILE A 74 0.26 1.78 2.00
C ILE A 74 1.59 1.25 1.47
N GLU A 75 1.79 1.40 0.18
CA GLU A 75 3.05 1.16 -0.51
C GLU A 75 3.49 2.48 -1.14
N PHE A 76 4.73 2.89 -0.90
CA PHE A 76 5.31 4.07 -1.52
C PHE A 76 6.00 3.71 -2.82
N LYS A 77 6.05 4.72 -3.69
CA LYS A 77 6.66 4.64 -5.01
C LYS A 77 7.36 5.97 -5.27
N PHE A 78 8.67 5.92 -5.46
CA PHE A 78 9.49 7.13 -5.55
C PHE A 78 9.59 7.69 -6.97
N THR A 79 9.42 6.85 -7.98
CA THR A 79 9.59 7.25 -9.38
C THR A 79 8.31 7.06 -10.17
N ASP A 80 8.01 7.97 -11.09
CA ASP A 80 6.82 7.85 -11.97
C ASP A 80 6.88 6.58 -12.82
N THR A 81 8.09 6.09 -13.14
CA THR A 81 8.30 4.83 -13.86
C THR A 81 7.86 3.58 -13.07
N SER A 82 7.61 3.74 -11.78
CA SER A 82 7.13 2.67 -10.90
C SER A 82 5.61 2.61 -10.83
N ASP A 83 4.90 3.62 -11.39
CA ASP A 83 3.46 3.59 -11.49
C ASP A 83 3.04 2.46 -12.44
N PRO A 84 2.31 1.44 -11.95
CA PRO A 84 1.82 0.37 -12.81
C PRO A 84 0.71 0.83 -13.75
N PHE A 85 0.17 2.03 -13.56
CA PHE A 85 -0.94 2.57 -14.32
C PHE A 85 -0.50 3.77 -15.16
N CYS A 86 -1.22 4.01 -16.24
CA CYS A 86 -1.07 5.18 -17.08
C CYS A 86 -2.34 5.99 -17.02
N ASP A 87 -2.19 7.27 -16.73
CA ASP A 87 -3.28 8.23 -16.83
C ASP A 87 -3.53 8.63 -18.28
N PRO A 88 -4.80 8.90 -18.64
CA PRO A 88 -5.08 9.46 -19.95
C PRO A 88 -4.55 10.90 -20.07
N GLU A 89 -3.99 11.26 -21.23
CA GLU A 89 -3.54 12.65 -21.52
C GLU A 89 -4.66 13.68 -21.36
N ASP A 90 -5.89 13.34 -21.78
CA ASP A 90 -7.10 14.12 -21.53
C ASP A 90 -8.11 13.31 -20.69
N PRO A 91 -8.31 13.65 -19.40
CA PRO A 91 -9.26 12.96 -18.51
C PRO A 91 -10.72 13.05 -18.95
N LEU A 92 -11.07 14.02 -19.81
CA LEU A 92 -12.44 14.27 -20.26
C LEU A 92 -12.75 13.62 -21.61
N GLN A 93 -11.75 13.06 -22.29
CA GLN A 93 -11.93 12.36 -23.56
C GLN A 93 -11.66 10.86 -23.38
N PRO A 94 -12.69 9.99 -23.51
CA PRO A 94 -12.46 8.55 -23.47
C PRO A 94 -11.52 8.19 -24.62
N GLN A 95 -10.32 7.72 -24.29
CA GLN A 95 -9.29 7.49 -25.28
C GLN A 95 -9.75 6.46 -26.31
N VAL A 96 -9.74 6.87 -27.58
CA VAL A 96 -9.99 6.00 -28.75
C VAL A 96 -8.63 5.73 -29.38
N GLY A 97 -8.12 4.48 -29.32
CA GLY A 97 -6.84 4.11 -29.92
C GLY A 97 -6.02 3.12 -29.10
N ASP A 98 -4.69 3.30 -29.10
CA ASP A 98 -3.68 2.40 -28.50
C ASP A 98 -3.45 2.60 -26.99
N PHE A 99 -4.33 3.33 -26.30
CA PHE A 99 -4.22 3.57 -24.85
C PHE A 99 -4.19 2.26 -24.07
N ARG A 100 -3.30 2.20 -23.08
CA ARG A 100 -3.26 1.11 -22.10
C ARG A 100 -3.29 1.72 -20.71
N PHE A 101 -4.29 1.31 -19.94
CA PHE A 101 -4.37 1.68 -18.52
C PHE A 101 -3.21 1.08 -17.73
N GLU A 102 -2.79 -0.15 -18.04
CA GLU A 102 -1.60 -0.76 -17.44
C GLU A 102 -0.36 -0.39 -18.25
N SER A 103 0.67 0.08 -17.55
CA SER A 103 1.99 0.33 -18.12
C SER A 103 2.63 -0.99 -18.58
N ASP A 104 3.27 -0.98 -19.75
CA ASP A 104 3.85 -2.18 -20.36
C ASP A 104 5.31 -2.42 -19.95
N SER A 105 5.91 -1.50 -19.18
CA SER A 105 7.27 -1.64 -18.70
C SER A 105 7.40 -2.84 -17.75
N GLU A 106 8.56 -3.50 -17.79
CA GLU A 106 8.84 -4.66 -16.93
C GLU A 106 8.74 -4.28 -15.43
N TYR A 107 9.19 -3.08 -15.08
CA TYR A 107 9.17 -2.58 -13.71
C TYR A 107 7.74 -2.28 -13.22
N ALA A 108 6.93 -1.61 -14.03
CA ALA A 108 5.51 -1.39 -13.74
C ALA A 108 4.75 -2.70 -13.51
N ARG A 109 4.99 -3.71 -14.36
CA ARG A 109 4.38 -5.04 -14.22
C ARG A 109 4.81 -5.74 -12.92
N LEU A 110 6.07 -5.59 -12.51
CA LEU A 110 6.55 -6.08 -11.23
C LEU A 110 5.81 -5.42 -10.06
N VAL A 111 5.70 -4.10 -10.07
CA VAL A 111 4.96 -3.33 -9.04
C VAL A 111 3.48 -3.73 -9.02
N CYS A 112 2.84 -3.87 -10.18
CA CYS A 112 1.47 -4.36 -10.29
C CYS A 112 1.31 -5.74 -9.63
N GLY A 113 2.24 -6.68 -9.90
CA GLY A 113 2.25 -8.00 -9.29
C GLY A 113 2.43 -7.95 -7.77
N GLN A 114 3.27 -7.05 -7.26
CA GLN A 114 3.47 -6.82 -5.83
C GLN A 114 2.19 -6.30 -5.16
N LEU A 115 1.56 -5.26 -5.73
CA LEU A 115 0.29 -4.72 -5.24
C LEU A 115 -0.84 -5.76 -5.27
N ALA A 116 -0.93 -6.53 -6.35
CA ALA A 116 -1.89 -7.63 -6.45
C ALA A 116 -1.66 -8.69 -5.38
N SER A 117 -0.39 -8.99 -5.04
CA SER A 117 -0.04 -9.95 -4.00
C SER A 117 -0.45 -9.44 -2.61
N TYR A 118 -0.23 -8.15 -2.31
CA TYR A 118 -0.69 -7.54 -1.07
C TYR A 118 -2.21 -7.53 -0.96
N ALA A 119 -2.91 -7.15 -2.04
CA ALA A 119 -4.36 -7.18 -2.10
C ALA A 119 -4.91 -8.60 -1.90
N ALA A 120 -4.29 -9.61 -2.50
CA ALA A 120 -4.67 -11.00 -2.34
C ALA A 120 -4.45 -11.51 -0.89
N ALA A 121 -3.31 -11.18 -0.28
CA ALA A 121 -3.02 -11.54 1.11
C ALA A 121 -4.00 -10.85 2.08
N HIS A 122 -4.24 -9.56 1.89
CA HIS A 122 -5.20 -8.79 2.68
C HIS A 122 -6.62 -9.34 2.55
N ALA A 123 -7.14 -9.49 1.32
CA ALA A 123 -8.48 -10.04 1.08
C ALA A 123 -8.62 -11.50 1.54
N GLY A 124 -7.56 -12.30 1.39
CA GLY A 124 -7.49 -13.68 1.85
C GLY A 124 -7.52 -13.82 3.37
N CYS A 125 -7.07 -12.81 4.10
CA CYS A 125 -7.17 -12.79 5.56
C CYS A 125 -8.47 -12.14 6.04
N GLN A 126 -8.98 -11.16 5.29
CA GLN A 126 -10.22 -10.43 5.58
C GLN A 126 -11.49 -11.18 5.13
N PHE A 127 -11.46 -12.52 5.03
CA PHE A 127 -12.64 -13.35 4.71
C PHE A 127 -13.74 -13.19 5.79
N ARG A 128 -14.42 -12.04 5.76
CA ARG A 128 -15.80 -11.90 6.19
C ARG A 128 -16.58 -12.67 5.14
N VAL A 129 -17.25 -13.74 5.55
CA VAL A 129 -18.09 -14.55 4.69
C VAL A 129 -19.09 -13.62 3.98
N HIS A 130 -18.84 -13.28 2.72
CA HIS A 130 -19.81 -12.57 1.89
C HIS A 130 -20.85 -13.59 1.45
N ILE A 131 -21.87 -13.80 2.30
CA ILE A 131 -23.06 -14.56 1.91
C ILE A 131 -23.85 -13.68 0.95
N PHE A 132 -23.77 -13.99 -0.33
CA PHE A 132 -24.73 -13.48 -1.31
C PHE A 132 -25.96 -14.40 -1.30
N GLY A 133 -27.02 -13.94 -0.62
CA GLY A 133 -28.34 -14.57 -0.67
C GLY A 133 -29.11 -14.08 -1.89
N ARG A 134 -29.92 -14.98 -2.48
CA ARG A 134 -30.79 -14.70 -3.62
C ARG A 134 -32.02 -13.88 -3.23
#